data_AF-A0A7K2FCQ4-F1
#
_entry.id   AF-A0A7K2FCQ4-F1
#
_cell.length_a   1.000
_cell.length_b   1.000
_cell.length_c   1.000
_cell.angle_alpha   90.00
_cell.angle_beta   90.00
_cell.angle_gamma   90.00
#
_symmetry.space_group_name_H-M   'P 1'
#
loop_
_entity.id
_entity.type
_entity.pdbx_description
1 polymer ?
#
loop_
_entity_poly.entity_id
_entity_poly.type
_entity_poly.pdbx_seq_one_letter_code
_entity_poly.pdbx_strand_id
1 'polypeptide(L)'
;MTVVHGVSDPAGKPGEGGPRLKHSDGPWLRAAGGADELVTQLEPVRGELGLAHQGLMAGAGRLTALAELVAVRESWERRIQAAQGECGSLAAKLRDVARTQGATNEAVRSSFAAVSVPCQGDER
;
A
#
# COMPACT_ATOMS: atom_id res chain seq x y z
N MET A 1 38.36 -38.69 -42.70
CA MET A 1 39.46 -38.35 -41.76
C MET A 1 39.70 -36.87 -41.94
N THR A 2 39.42 -35.99 -40.98
CA THR A 2 39.79 -36.00 -39.56
C THR A 2 38.73 -35.28 -38.71
N VAL A 3 38.50 -35.81 -37.52
CA VAL A 3 37.82 -35.11 -36.41
C VAL A 3 38.90 -34.37 -35.63
N VAL A 4 38.65 -33.12 -35.24
CA VAL A 4 39.32 -32.53 -34.06
C VAL A 4 38.24 -31.92 -33.19
N HIS A 5 38.02 -32.56 -32.03
CA HIS A 5 37.32 -31.97 -30.90
C HIS A 5 38.30 -31.05 -30.17
N GLY A 6 37.91 -29.78 -29.98
CA GLY A 6 38.53 -28.87 -29.02
C GLY A 6 37.55 -28.66 -27.86
N VAL A 7 37.94 -29.13 -26.68
CA VAL A 7 37.22 -29.05 -25.40
C VAL A 7 37.50 -27.69 -24.73
N SER A 8 36.43 -27.10 -24.18
CA SER A 8 36.33 -26.13 -23.07
C SER A 8 37.27 -24.92 -22.98
N ASP A 9 36.66 -23.72 -22.94
CA ASP A 9 36.72 -22.88 -21.74
C ASP A 9 35.51 -21.93 -21.68
N PRO A 10 34.65 -22.00 -20.64
CA PRO A 10 33.61 -21.02 -20.41
C PRO A 10 34.20 -19.86 -19.60
N ALA A 11 34.84 -18.91 -20.28
CA ALA A 11 35.09 -17.60 -19.69
C ALA A 11 33.75 -16.85 -19.59
N GLY A 12 32.94 -17.26 -18.61
CA GLY A 12 31.73 -16.55 -18.20
C GLY A 12 32.14 -15.16 -17.75
N LYS A 13 31.66 -14.15 -18.48
CA LYS A 13 31.82 -12.74 -18.08
C LYS A 13 31.33 -12.57 -16.64
N PRO A 14 31.95 -11.67 -15.85
CA PRO A 14 31.48 -11.36 -14.50
C PRO A 14 30.01 -10.96 -14.60
N GLY A 15 29.17 -11.60 -13.78
CA GLY A 15 27.73 -11.47 -13.83
C GLY A 15 27.32 -10.00 -13.92
N GLU A 16 26.74 -9.64 -15.07
CA GLU A 16 26.04 -8.39 -15.25
C GLU A 16 24.94 -8.39 -14.19
N GLY A 17 25.12 -7.54 -13.17
CA GLY A 17 24.22 -7.45 -12.04
C GLY A 17 22.80 -7.28 -12.56
N GLY A 18 21.99 -8.33 -12.38
CA GLY A 18 20.61 -8.37 -12.84
C GLY A 18 19.84 -7.14 -12.35
N PRO A 19 18.76 -6.75 -13.04
CA PRO A 19 18.06 -5.50 -12.78
C PRO A 19 17.80 -5.36 -11.28
N ARG A 20 18.49 -4.38 -10.68
CA ARG A 20 18.38 -4.06 -9.27
C ARG A 20 16.90 -3.94 -8.95
N LEU A 21 16.37 -4.88 -8.16
CA LEU A 21 14.98 -4.85 -7.75
C LEU A 21 14.76 -3.52 -7.03
N LYS A 22 14.11 -2.57 -7.70
CA LYS A 22 13.72 -1.28 -7.10
C LYS A 22 12.52 -1.56 -6.20
N HIS A 23 12.77 -2.18 -5.06
CA HIS A 23 11.81 -2.25 -3.96
C HIS A 23 11.68 -0.83 -3.39
N SER A 24 10.71 -0.08 -3.92
CA SER A 24 10.38 1.25 -3.39
C SER A 24 9.17 1.13 -2.47
N ASP A 25 9.18 1.88 -1.38
CA ASP A 25 8.03 2.02 -0.48
C ASP A 25 6.91 2.89 -1.10
N GLY A 26 7.20 3.52 -2.23
CA GLY A 26 6.33 4.46 -2.93
C GLY A 26 4.93 3.93 -3.30
N PRO A 27 4.76 2.68 -3.75
CA PRO A 27 3.44 2.11 -3.98
C PRO A 27 2.62 1.96 -2.69
N TRP A 28 3.26 1.49 -1.61
CA TRP A 28 2.60 1.31 -0.31
C TRP A 28 2.20 2.65 0.32
N LEU A 29 3.09 3.64 0.26
CA LEU A 29 2.81 4.98 0.78
C LEU A 29 1.73 5.71 -0.06
N ARG A 30 1.72 5.56 -1.39
CA ARG A 30 0.62 6.09 -2.22
C ARG A 30 -0.71 5.42 -1.89
N ALA A 31 -0.73 4.10 -1.75
CA ALA A 31 -1.94 3.38 -1.37
C ALA A 31 -2.45 3.81 0.01
N ALA A 32 -1.54 4.04 0.97
CA ALA A 32 -1.89 4.56 2.29
C ALA A 32 -2.51 5.96 2.20
N GLY A 33 -1.94 6.85 1.38
CA GLY A 33 -2.50 8.18 1.13
C GLY A 33 -3.89 8.12 0.49
N GLY A 34 -4.10 7.23 -0.49
CA GLY A 34 -5.44 7.03 -1.07
C GLY A 34 -6.46 6.51 -0.06
N ALA A 35 -6.06 5.64 0.86
CA ALA A 35 -6.94 5.19 1.93
C ALA A 35 -7.31 6.31 2.92
N ASP A 36 -6.38 7.22 3.24
CA ASP A 36 -6.69 8.41 4.05
C ASP A 36 -7.62 9.39 3.32
N GLU A 37 -7.46 9.52 2.00
CA GLU A 37 -8.34 10.34 1.17
C GLU A 37 -9.78 9.79 1.22
N LEU A 38 -9.97 8.47 1.16
CA LEU A 38 -11.28 7.85 1.32
C LEU A 38 -11.89 8.15 2.71
N VAL A 39 -11.10 8.11 3.78
CA VAL A 39 -11.58 8.49 5.13
C VAL A 39 -12.07 9.95 5.12
N THR A 40 -11.29 10.84 4.53
CA THR A 40 -11.59 12.27 4.44
C THR A 40 -12.86 12.53 3.62
N GLN A 41 -13.04 11.83 2.51
CA GLN A 41 -14.23 11.98 1.65
C GLN A 41 -15.51 11.42 2.29
N LEU A 42 -15.40 10.41 3.16
CA LEU A 42 -16.55 9.81 3.85
C LEU A 42 -17.04 10.64 5.05
N GLU A 43 -16.21 11.51 5.61
CA GLU A 43 -16.55 12.29 6.81
C GLU A 43 -17.75 13.25 6.57
N PRO A 44 -17.77 14.08 5.51
CA PRO A 44 -18.90 14.97 5.24
C PRO A 44 -20.21 14.23 4.98
N VAL A 45 -20.14 13.06 4.32
CA VAL A 45 -21.32 12.28 3.90
C VAL A 45 -22.19 11.89 5.11
N ARG A 46 -21.56 11.54 6.25
CA ARG A 46 -22.30 11.21 7.47
C ARG A 46 -23.04 12.42 8.03
N GLY A 47 -22.38 13.58 8.04
CA GLY A 47 -22.96 14.84 8.52
C GLY A 47 -24.12 15.31 7.64
N GLU A 48 -23.93 15.26 6.32
CA GLU A 48 -24.96 15.62 5.34
C GLU A 48 -26.19 14.71 5.44
N LEU A 49 -25.99 13.40 5.62
CA LEU A 49 -27.07 12.46 5.82
C LEU A 49 -27.89 12.78 7.09
N GLY A 50 -27.22 13.16 8.18
CA GLY A 50 -27.86 13.59 9.42
C GLY A 50 -28.69 14.87 9.23
N LEU A 51 -28.13 15.88 8.56
CA LEU A 51 -28.82 17.16 8.29
C LEU A 51 -30.03 16.96 7.37
N ALA A 52 -29.88 16.19 6.29
CA ALA A 52 -30.97 15.88 5.37
C ALA A 52 -32.13 15.18 6.10
N HIS A 53 -31.81 14.26 7.01
CA HIS A 53 -32.81 13.58 7.82
C HIS A 53 -33.52 14.51 8.82
N GLN A 54 -32.79 15.41 9.49
CA GLN A 54 -33.41 16.42 10.36
C GLN A 54 -34.38 17.32 9.59
N GLY A 55 -33.99 17.76 8.38
CA GLY A 55 -34.86 18.55 7.51
C GLY A 55 -36.14 17.81 7.11
N LEU A 56 -36.03 16.51 6.81
CA LEU A 56 -37.19 15.67 6.54
C LEU A 56 -38.13 15.54 7.74
N MET A 57 -37.59 15.26 8.93
CA MET A 57 -38.39 15.09 10.15
C MET A 57 -39.14 16.37 10.53
N ALA A 58 -38.58 17.55 10.26
CA ALA A 58 -39.24 18.83 10.48
C ALA A 58 -40.48 19.04 9.59
N GLY A 59 -40.55 18.41 8.40
CA GLY A 59 -41.63 18.62 7.43
C GLY A 59 -42.66 17.49 7.31
N ALA A 60 -42.40 16.30 7.86
CA ALA A 60 -43.10 15.08 7.44
C ALA A 60 -44.22 14.55 8.38
N GLY A 61 -44.50 15.20 9.51
CA GLY A 61 -45.64 14.82 10.37
C GLY A 61 -45.58 13.39 10.93
N ARG A 62 -46.73 12.69 11.09
CA ARG A 62 -46.83 11.35 11.71
C ARG A 62 -46.77 10.18 10.71
N LEU A 63 -46.00 10.29 9.64
CA LEU A 63 -45.91 9.23 8.63
C LEU A 63 -45.08 8.04 9.15
N THR A 64 -45.62 6.82 9.08
CA THR A 64 -44.90 5.59 9.41
C THR A 64 -43.64 5.37 8.55
N ALA A 65 -43.63 5.89 7.33
CA ALA A 65 -42.44 5.91 6.47
C ALA A 65 -41.23 6.62 7.11
N LEU A 66 -41.45 7.50 8.10
CA LEU A 66 -40.36 8.16 8.82
C LEU A 66 -39.58 7.20 9.70
N ALA A 67 -40.24 6.21 10.31
CA ALA A 67 -39.56 5.21 11.12
C ALA A 67 -38.65 4.31 10.26
N GLU A 68 -39.12 3.90 9.09
CA GLU A 68 -38.30 3.16 8.11
C GLU A 68 -37.10 4.01 7.65
N LEU A 69 -37.30 5.30 7.41
CA LEU A 69 -36.22 6.21 7.02
C LEU A 69 -35.20 6.43 8.15
N VAL A 70 -35.62 6.42 9.42
CA VAL A 70 -34.69 6.41 10.58
C VAL A 70 -33.83 5.15 10.56
N ALA A 71 -34.45 3.97 10.42
CA ALA A 71 -33.71 2.70 10.40
C ALA A 71 -32.72 2.63 9.22
N VAL A 72 -33.12 3.11 8.05
CA VAL A 72 -32.25 3.24 6.88
C VAL A 72 -31.10 4.20 7.17
N ARG A 73 -31.36 5.39 7.74
CA ARG A 73 -30.33 6.37 8.11
C ARG A 73 -29.28 5.75 9.03
N GLU A 74 -29.71 5.16 10.13
CA GLU A 74 -28.81 4.53 11.10
C GLU A 74 -27.99 3.41 10.47
N SER A 75 -28.60 2.64 9.56
CA SER A 75 -27.90 1.59 8.85
C SER A 75 -26.81 2.14 7.92
N TRP A 76 -27.03 3.28 7.28
CA TRP A 76 -26.02 3.96 6.46
C TRP A 76 -24.93 4.61 7.32
N GLU A 77 -25.28 5.29 8.41
CA GLU A 77 -24.33 5.86 9.37
C GLU A 77 -23.34 4.80 9.88
N ARG A 78 -23.84 3.61 10.26
CA ARG A 78 -23.00 2.49 10.67
C ARG A 78 -22.06 2.00 9.56
N ARG A 79 -22.54 1.89 8.31
CA ARG A 79 -21.71 1.44 7.18
C ARG A 79 -20.64 2.45 6.81
N ILE A 80 -20.96 3.74 6.84
CA ILE A 80 -19.98 4.82 6.60
C ILE A 80 -18.91 4.79 7.69
N GLN A 81 -19.30 4.67 8.95
CA GLN A 81 -18.36 4.57 10.06
C GLN A 81 -17.47 3.32 9.96
N ALA A 82 -18.03 2.17 9.58
CA ALA A 82 -17.26 0.96 9.33
C ALA A 82 -16.25 1.16 8.20
N ALA A 83 -16.68 1.73 7.07
CA ALA A 83 -15.80 2.03 5.93
C ALA A 83 -14.65 2.98 6.31
N GLN A 84 -14.91 4.02 7.11
CA GLN A 84 -13.87 4.89 7.64
C GLN A 84 -12.87 4.12 8.51
N GLY A 85 -13.34 3.26 9.40
CA GLY A 85 -12.48 2.43 10.25
C GLY A 85 -11.62 1.45 9.44
N GLU A 86 -12.21 0.80 8.44
CA GLU A 86 -11.51 -0.11 7.52
C GLU A 86 -10.43 0.62 6.71
N CYS A 87 -10.77 1.79 6.12
CA CYS A 87 -9.82 2.60 5.37
C CYS A 87 -8.68 3.12 6.25
N GLY A 88 -8.98 3.61 7.46
CA GLY A 88 -7.96 4.04 8.41
C GLY A 88 -7.03 2.89 8.85
N SER A 89 -7.61 1.71 9.11
CA SER A 89 -6.83 0.50 9.41
C SER A 89 -5.93 0.09 8.24
N LEU A 90 -6.46 0.14 7.01
CA LEU A 90 -5.71 -0.15 5.80
C LEU A 90 -4.55 0.82 5.61
N ALA A 91 -4.79 2.12 5.76
CA ALA A 91 -3.75 3.16 5.66
C ALA A 91 -2.60 2.92 6.65
N ALA A 92 -2.92 2.56 7.89
CA ALA A 92 -1.93 2.23 8.92
C ALA A 92 -1.11 0.99 8.55
N LYS A 93 -1.77 -0.09 8.11
CA LYS A 93 -1.11 -1.34 7.71
C LYS A 93 -0.19 -1.15 6.50
N LEU A 94 -0.60 -0.36 5.50
CA LEU A 94 0.21 -0.08 4.32
C LEU A 94 1.49 0.68 4.68
N ARG A 95 1.43 1.62 5.63
CA ARG A 95 2.62 2.30 6.16
C ARG A 95 3.53 1.36 6.94
N ASP A 96 2.95 0.39 7.65
CA ASP A 96 3.71 -0.62 8.38
C ASP A 96 4.50 -1.54 7.44
N VAL A 97 3.86 -1.98 6.34
CA VAL A 97 4.51 -2.74 5.27
C VAL A 97 5.66 -1.94 4.65
N ALA A 98 5.43 -0.68 4.30
CA ALA A 98 6.48 0.22 3.78
C ALA A 98 7.68 0.28 4.72
N ARG A 99 7.45 0.48 6.03
CA ARG A 99 8.53 0.55 7.03
C ARG A 99 9.30 -0.75 7.14
N THR A 100 8.60 -1.88 7.21
CA THR A 100 9.18 -3.22 7.33
C THR A 100 10.02 -3.57 6.09
N GLN A 101 9.50 -3.26 4.90
CA GLN A 101 10.21 -3.49 3.64
C GLN A 101 11.47 -2.61 3.54
N GLY A 102 11.36 -1.33 3.88
CA GLY A 102 12.50 -0.40 3.90
C GLY A 102 13.61 -0.85 4.86
N ALA A 103 13.25 -1.25 6.08
CA ALA A 103 14.20 -1.78 7.07
C ALA A 103 14.87 -3.08 6.59
N THR A 104 14.11 -4.00 6.02
CA THR A 104 14.64 -5.26 5.46
C THR A 104 15.62 -4.96 4.32
N ASN A 105 15.28 -4.04 3.42
CA ASN A 105 16.14 -3.68 2.30
C ASN A 105 17.45 -3.01 2.74
N GLU A 106 17.42 -2.19 3.79
CA GLU A 106 18.62 -1.63 4.42
C GLU A 106 19.49 -2.72 5.04
N ALA A 107 18.90 -3.66 5.78
CA ALA A 107 19.63 -4.76 6.40
C ALA A 107 20.34 -5.64 5.35
N VAL A 108 19.62 -6.00 4.28
CA VAL A 108 20.18 -6.77 3.15
C VAL A 108 21.30 -6.00 2.46
N ARG A 109 21.11 -4.70 2.18
CA ARG A 109 22.17 -3.88 1.59
C ARG A 109 23.41 -3.83 2.48
N SER A 110 23.23 -3.67 3.78
CA SER A 110 24.33 -3.64 4.75
C SER A 110 25.10 -4.96 4.80
N SER A 111 24.42 -6.11 4.74
CA SER A 111 25.08 -7.41 4.72
C SER A 111 25.92 -7.63 3.46
N PHE A 112 25.45 -7.17 2.30
CA PHE A 112 26.23 -7.26 1.06
C PHE A 112 27.38 -6.25 1.02
N ALA A 113 27.21 -5.04 1.56
CA ALA A 113 28.28 -4.06 1.64
C ALA A 113 29.49 -4.60 2.43
N ALA A 114 29.26 -5.36 3.50
CA ALA A 114 30.29 -6.01 4.30
C ALA A 114 31.09 -7.09 3.56
N VAL A 115 30.55 -7.66 2.47
CA VAL A 115 31.17 -8.72 1.66
C VAL A 115 31.86 -8.18 0.41
N SER A 116 31.73 -6.88 0.13
CA SER A 116 32.39 -6.23 -1.01
C SER A 116 33.91 -6.37 -0.88
N VAL A 117 34.49 -7.28 -1.66
CA VAL A 117 35.94 -7.48 -1.73
C VAL A 117 36.57 -6.23 -2.36
N PRO A 118 37.55 -5.57 -1.73
CA PRO A 118 38.36 -4.58 -2.42
C PRO A 118 39.03 -5.28 -3.59
N CYS A 119 38.83 -4.81 -4.82
CA CYS A 119 39.67 -5.20 -5.94
C CYS A 119 41.10 -4.73 -5.63
N GLN A 120 41.89 -5.61 -5.02
CA GLN A 120 43.29 -5.36 -4.71
C GLN A 120 44.13 -5.84 -5.89
N GLY A 121 44.72 -4.89 -6.60
CA GLY A 121 45.91 -5.07 -7.43
C GLY A 121 45.68 -5.49 -8.88
N ASP A 122 46.03 -4.60 -9.79
CA ASP A 122 47.23 -4.89 -10.59
C ASP A 122 48.07 -3.61 -10.67
N GLU A 123 49.03 -3.51 -9.75
CA GLU A 123 50.20 -2.67 -9.90
C GLU A 123 51.21 -3.45 -10.76
N ARG A 124 51.39 -3.05 -12.03
CA ARG A 124 52.69 -3.11 -12.70
C ARG A 124 52.78 -2.19 -13.91
#